data_AF-A0A9W6GY33-F1
#
_entry.id   AF-A0A9W6GY33-F1
#
_cell.length_a   1.000
_cell.length_b   1.000
_cell.length_c   1.000
_cell.angle_alpha   90.00
_cell.angle_beta   90.00
_cell.angle_gamma   90.00
#
_symmetry.space_group_name_H-M   'P 1'
#
loop_
_entity.id
_entity.type
_entity.pdbx_description
1 polymer ?
#
loop_
_entity_poly.entity_id
_entity_poly.type
_entity_poly.pdbx_seq_one_letter_code
_entity_poly.pdbx_strand_id
1 'polypeptide(L)' 'MKFFPVAVPIFQIAHVQAERFEFVKTPGQKTYSWIALDRDRDSWADVEQYSYPLHVCPMQAPDAGKIN' A
#
# COMPACT_ATOMS: atom_id res chain seq x y z
N MET A 1 -26.68 -15.99 -14.02
CA MET A 1 -26.46 -15.13 -12.84
C MET A 1 -25.21 -15.64 -12.12
N LYS A 2 -24.05 -14.97 -12.25
CA LYS A 2 -22.82 -15.39 -11.58
C LYS A 2 -22.84 -14.76 -10.19
N PHE A 3 -22.96 -15.60 -9.16
CA PHE A 3 -23.11 -15.18 -7.77
C PHE A 3 -21.85 -14.42 -7.32
N PHE A 4 -21.99 -13.17 -6.87
CA PHE A 4 -20.92 -12.51 -6.12
C PHE A 4 -20.90 -13.11 -4.72
N PRO A 5 -19.77 -13.64 -4.24
CA PRO A 5 -19.69 -14.19 -2.90
C PRO A 5 -19.96 -13.08 -1.88
N VAL A 6 -20.98 -13.30 -1.05
CA VAL A 6 -21.39 -12.39 0.02
C VAL A 6 -20.22 -12.18 0.98
N ALA A 7 -19.79 -10.93 1.11
CA ALA A 7 -18.90 -10.39 2.15
C ALA A 7 -17.42 -10.81 2.17
N VAL A 8 -16.84 -11.32 1.08
CA VAL A 8 -15.37 -11.51 1.01
C VAL A 8 -14.69 -10.28 0.41
N PRO A 9 -13.61 -9.76 1.02
CA PRO A 9 -12.82 -8.68 0.42
C PRO A 9 -12.22 -9.17 -0.90
N ILE A 10 -12.73 -8.63 -2.01
CA ILE A 10 -12.37 -9.01 -3.38
C ILE A 10 -10.95 -8.54 -3.73
N PHE A 11 -10.48 -7.48 -3.06
CA PHE A 11 -9.15 -6.92 -3.24
C PHE A 11 -8.31 -7.11 -1.99
N GLN A 12 -7.07 -7.57 -2.16
CA GLN A 12 -6.03 -7.57 -1.15
C GLN A 12 -5.20 -6.29 -1.29
N ILE A 13 -4.78 -5.70 -0.17
CA ILE A 13 -3.94 -4.48 -0.19
C ILE A 13 -2.51 -4.88 0.14
N ALA A 14 -1.63 -4.82 -0.86
CA ALA A 14 -0.19 -4.88 -0.66
C ALA A 14 0.34 -3.45 -0.43
N HIS A 15 1.32 -3.28 0.45
CA HIS A 15 1.96 -1.97 0.66
C HIS A 15 3.36 -1.99 0.08
N VAL A 16 3.72 -0.91 -0.63
CA VAL A 16 5.06 -0.72 -1.18
C VAL A 16 5.90 0.12 -0.23
N GLN A 17 7.22 0.05 -0.41
CA GLN A 17 8.21 0.82 0.34
C GLN A 17 8.02 2.32 0.08
N ALA A 18 8.35 3.15 1.07
CA ALA A 18 8.41 4.59 0.89
C ALA A 18 9.62 5.01 0.02
N GLU A 19 9.48 6.17 -0.64
CA GLU A 19 10.47 6.75 -1.56
C GLU A 19 11.79 7.18 -0.90
N ARG A 20 11.85 7.27 0.42
CA ARG A 20 13.05 7.69 1.15
C ARG A 20 14.08 6.57 1.26
N PHE A 21 15.35 6.95 1.16
CA PHE A 21 16.49 6.02 1.22
C PHE A 21 16.53 5.16 2.49
N GLU A 22 16.04 5.66 3.62
CA GLU A 22 15.97 4.92 4.88
C GLU A 22 15.11 3.63 4.75
N PHE A 23 14.11 3.63 3.87
CA PHE A 23 13.18 2.53 3.70
C PHE A 23 13.54 1.57 2.57
N VAL A 24 14.69 1.78 1.92
CA VAL A 24 15.20 0.87 0.89
C VAL A 24 15.43 -0.52 1.48
N LYS A 25 14.89 -1.55 0.82
CA LYS A 25 14.91 -2.96 1.28
C LYS A 25 14.17 -3.24 2.60
N THR A 26 13.29 -2.34 3.05
CA THR A 26 12.40 -2.61 4.20
C THR A 26 11.04 -3.11 3.73
N PRO A 27 10.30 -3.92 4.51
CA PRO A 27 8.91 -4.25 4.18
C PRO A 27 8.03 -2.99 4.07
N GLY A 28 7.05 -3.02 3.16
CA GLY A 28 6.06 -1.97 3.01
C GLY A 28 5.23 -1.77 4.28
N GLN A 29 5.03 -0.52 4.69
CA GLN A 29 4.20 -0.16 5.84
C GLN A 29 2.88 0.45 5.37
N LYS A 30 1.85 0.38 6.23
CA LYS A 30 0.56 0.99 5.95
C LYS A 30 0.66 2.50 5.78
N THR A 31 1.52 3.10 6.59
CA THR A 31 1.70 4.54 6.66
C THR A 31 3.16 4.82 7.01
N TYR A 32 3.73 5.83 6.36
CA TYR A 32 5.02 6.40 6.69
C TYR A 32 4.81 7.85 7.11
N SER A 33 5.43 8.27 8.21
CA SER A 33 5.33 9.64 8.70
C SER A 33 6.71 10.19 9.00
N TRP A 34 6.93 11.47 8.73
CA TRP A 34 8.15 12.17 9.11
C TRP A 34 7.88 13.65 9.32
N ILE A 35 8.84 14.32 9.97
CA ILE A 35 8.76 15.74 10.28
C ILE A 35 9.65 16.50 9.30
N ALA A 36 9.07 17.45 8.57
CA ALA A 36 9.77 18.44 7.79
C ALA A 36 9.96 19.69 8.66
N LEU A 37 11.21 19.94 9.07
CA LEU A 37 11.57 21.10 9.91
C LEU A 37 12.09 22.25 9.03
N ASP A 38 11.66 23.47 9.32
CA ASP A 38 12.28 24.68 8.75
C ASP A 38 13.62 24.96 9.43
N ARG A 39 14.70 24.44 8.83
CA ARG A 39 16.04 24.47 9.43
C ARG A 39 16.66 25.86 9.52
N ASP A 40 16.26 26.79 8.66
CA ASP A 40 16.91 28.09 8.55
C ASP A 40 16.22 29.15 9.40
N ARG A 41 14.91 29.01 9.63
CA ARG A 41 14.11 30.01 10.38
C ARG A 41 13.59 29.50 11.72
N ASP A 42 13.75 28.21 12.03
CA ASP A 42 13.29 27.58 13.27
C ASP A 42 11.85 27.97 13.65
N SER A 43 11.00 28.14 12.63
CA SER A 43 9.71 28.83 12.77
C SER A 43 8.51 27.88 12.72
N TRP A 44 8.63 26.76 12.00
CA TRP A 44 7.55 25.77 11.87
C TRP A 44 8.09 24.37 11.61
N ALA A 45 7.26 23.40 11.97
CA ALA A 45 7.45 21.98 11.73
C ALA A 45 6.17 21.44 11.09
N ASP A 46 6.29 20.68 10.00
CA ASP A 46 5.17 19.98 9.38
C ASP A 46 5.34 18.47 9.53
N VAL A 47 4.23 17.79 9.73
CA VAL A 47 4.18 16.33 9.87
C VAL A 47 3.59 15.77 8.59
N GLU A 48 4.46 15.25 7.74
CA GLU A 48 4.03 14.68 6.48
C GLU A 48 3.74 13.19 6.66
N GLN A 49 2.62 12.73 6.08
CA GLN A 49 2.17 11.35 6.18
C GLN A 49 1.82 10.80 4.79
N TYR A 50 2.43 9.67 4.44
CA TYR A 50 2.29 9.03 3.13
C TYR A 50 1.88 7.57 3.27
N SER A 51 1.18 7.07 2.24
CA SER A 51 0.80 5.66 2.13
C SER A 51 0.93 5.21 0.68
N TYR A 52 1.44 3.99 0.48
CA TYR A 52 1.67 3.40 -0.85
C TYR A 52 0.87 2.09 -1.02
N PRO A 53 -0.47 2.14 -1.03
CA PRO A 53 -1.31 0.96 -1.15
C PRO A 53 -1.45 0.52 -2.62
N LEU A 54 -1.21 -0.76 -2.86
CA LEU A 54 -1.47 -1.45 -4.12
C LEU A 54 -2.62 -2.44 -3.93
N HIS A 55 -3.74 -2.16 -4.61
CA HIS A 55 -4.93 -2.99 -4.55
C HIS A 55 -4.81 -4.11 -5.59
N VAL A 56 -4.56 -5.33 -5.13
CA VAL A 56 -4.40 -6.52 -5.97
C VAL A 56 -5.70 -7.32 -5.95
N CYS A 57 -6.18 -7.73 -7.11
CA CYS A 57 -7.28 -8.67 -7.23
C CYS A 57 -6.71 -10.10 -7.31
N PRO A 58 -6.76 -10.91 -6.24
CA PRO A 58 -6.28 -12.29 -6.28
C PRO A 58 -7.22 -13.24 -7.03
N MET A 59 -8.35 -12.74 -7.57
CA MET A 59 -9.25 -13.54 -8.39
C MET A 59 -8.56 -13.88 -9.71
N GLN A 60 -7.79 -14.96 -9.66
CA GLN A 60 -7.45 -15.75 -10.83
C GLN A 60 -8.73 -16.02 -11.61
N ALA A 61 -8.72 -15.68 -12.90
CA ALA A 61 -9.84 -15.94 -13.80
C ALA A 61 -10.27 -17.42 -13.62
N PRO A 62 -11.58 -17.72 -13.49
CA PRO A 62 -12.10 -19.05 -13.19
C PRO A 62 -11.87 -20.12 -14.30
N ASP A 63 -10.75 -20.07 -15.01
CA ASP A 63 -10.40 -20.89 -16.16
C ASP A 63 -8.92 -21.33 -16.17
N ALA A 64 -8.12 -20.97 -15.17
CA ALA A 64 -6.72 -21.43 -15.02
C ALA A 64 -6.58 -22.81 -14.34
N GLY A 65 -7.52 -23.73 -14.55
CA GLY A 65 -7.58 -25.02 -13.84
C GLY A 65 -8.31 -26.15 -14.56
N LYS A 66 -8.41 -26.11 -15.90
CA LYS A 66 -8.75 -27.29 -16.71
C LYS A 66 -7.50 -27.77 -17.44
N ILE A 67 -6.59 -28.39 -16.68
CA ILE A 67 -5.57 -29.28 -17.23
C ILE A 67 -5.71 -30.63 -16.52
N ASN A 68 -6.31 -31.58 -17.25
CA ASN A 68 -6.52 -33.00 -16.95
C ASN A 68 -7.10 -33.37 -15.57
#